data_AF-A0A6G2V344-F1
#
_entry.id   AF-A0A6G2V344-F1
#
_cell.length_a   1.000
_cell.length_b   1.000
_cell.length_c   1.000
_cell.angle_alpha   90.00
_cell.angle_beta   90.00
_cell.angle_gamma   90.00
#
_symmetry.space_group_name_H-M   'P 1'
#
loop_
_entity.id
_entity.type
_entity.pdbx_description
1 polymer ?
#
loop_
_entity_poly.entity_id
_entity_poly.type
_entity_poly.pdbx_seq_one_letter_code
_entity_poly.pdbx_strand_id
1 'polypeptide(L)' 'SYCYFNVDPSIRQDHGFEAPVKAGVKFHDLIVVSLGGQGQYNHVINDTGSPTSGTETVPSQVVSFP' A
#
# COMPACT_ATOMS: atom_id res chain seq x y z
N SER A 1 0.96 -6.21 0.20
CA SER A 1 1.22 -6.17 -1.25
C SER A 1 2.58 -5.54 -1.51
N TYR A 2 3.27 -5.92 -2.59
CA TYR A 2 4.56 -5.31 -2.97
C TYR A 2 4.48 -4.77 -4.40
N CYS A 3 5.17 -3.68 -4.72
CA CYS A 3 5.33 -3.21 -6.10
C CYS A 3 6.81 -3.15 -6.51
N TYR A 4 7.06 -3.44 -7.78
CA TYR A 4 8.35 -3.31 -8.44
C TYR A 4 8.13 -2.95 -9.91
N PHE A 5 7.65 -1.74 -10.16
CA PHE A 5 7.39 -1.22 -11.51
C PHE A 5 8.70 -0.78 -12.18
N ASN A 6 9.65 -1.69 -12.31
CA ASN A 6 10.98 -1.40 -12.84
C ASN A 6 11.01 -0.90 -14.29
N VAL A 7 9.97 -1.22 -15.08
CA VAL A 7 9.84 -0.76 -16.47
C VAL A 7 9.40 0.71 -16.52
N ASP A 8 8.47 1.11 -15.66
CA ASP A 8 8.05 2.50 -15.48
C ASP A 8 7.94 2.83 -13.99
N PRO A 9 9.02 3.34 -13.38
CA PRO A 9 9.07 3.63 -11.95
C PRO A 9 8.23 4.83 -11.53
N SER A 10 7.64 5.57 -12.50
CA SER A 10 6.77 6.71 -12.21
C SER A 10 5.35 6.28 -11.83
N ILE A 11 4.98 5.02 -12.09
CA ILE A 11 3.66 4.48 -11.80
C ILE A 11 3.31 4.62 -10.31
N ARG A 12 2.08 5.08 -10.09
CA ARG A 12 1.42 5.09 -8.78
C ARG A 12 0.32 4.05 -8.75
N GLN A 13 0.47 3.07 -7.86
CA GLN A 13 -0.63 2.19 -7.50
C GLN A 13 -1.44 2.85 -6.39
N ASP A 14 -2.76 2.90 -6.54
CA ASP A 14 -3.58 3.64 -5.58
C ASP A 14 -3.54 3.00 -4.19
N HIS A 15 -3.89 1.72 -4.10
CA HIS A 15 -3.83 0.95 -2.86
C HIS A 15 -3.47 -0.52 -3.13
N GLY A 16 -3.00 -1.21 -2.10
CA GLY A 16 -2.72 -2.65 -2.17
C GLY A 16 -3.95 -3.52 -1.95
N PHE A 17 -4.96 -2.97 -1.27
CA PHE A 17 -6.18 -3.68 -0.89
C PHE A 17 -7.38 -2.75 -1.06
N GLU A 18 -8.53 -3.32 -1.43
CA GLU A 18 -9.81 -2.61 -1.46
C GLU A 18 -10.87 -3.47 -0.79
N ALA A 19 -11.64 -2.88 0.13
CA ALA A 19 -12.73 -3.57 0.80
C ALA A 19 -13.86 -2.60 1.18
N PRO A 20 -15.10 -3.08 1.30
CA PRO A 20 -16.20 -2.26 1.81
C PRO A 20 -16.02 -1.94 3.29
N VAL A 21 -16.32 -0.69 3.67
CA VAL A 21 -16.36 -0.25 5.08
C VAL A 21 -17.69 -0.67 5.69
N LYS A 22 -17.75 -1.90 6.21
CA LYS A 22 -18.97 -2.49 6.80
C LYS A 22 -18.62 -3.34 8.02
N ALA A 23 -19.56 -3.41 8.97
CA ALA A 23 -19.44 -4.31 10.11
C ALA A 23 -19.22 -5.76 9.63
N GLY A 24 -18.21 -6.42 10.18
CA GLY A 24 -17.89 -7.83 9.91
C GLY A 24 -16.89 -8.08 8.76
N VAL A 25 -16.62 -7.09 7.92
CA VAL A 25 -15.43 -7.11 7.04
C VAL A 25 -14.32 -6.50 7.85
N LYS A 26 -13.25 -7.22 8.17
CA LYS A 26 -12.14 -6.75 9.01
C LYS A 26 -10.80 -7.31 8.54
N PHE A 27 -9.75 -6.56 8.77
CA PHE A 27 -8.36 -6.83 8.44
C PHE A 27 -7.49 -6.35 9.61
N HIS A 28 -6.38 -7.04 9.80
CA HIS A 28 -5.40 -6.75 10.82
C HIS A 28 -4.02 -6.82 10.17
N ASP A 29 -3.13 -5.91 10.57
CA ASP A 29 -1.71 -5.90 10.19
C ASP A 29 -1.45 -5.90 8.67
N LEU A 30 -2.11 -4.98 7.95
CA LEU A 30 -1.92 -4.79 6.51
C LEU A 30 -0.65 -4.00 6.22
N ILE A 31 0.06 -4.41 5.16
CA ILE A 31 1.25 -3.70 4.67
C ILE A 31 1.26 -3.54 3.14
N VAL A 32 1.81 -2.41 2.68
CA VAL A 32 2.28 -2.23 1.30
C VAL A 32 3.74 -1.78 1.27
N VAL A 33 4.49 -2.20 0.26
CA VAL A 33 5.93 -1.89 0.14
C VAL A 33 6.28 -1.62 -1.32
N SER A 34 7.06 -0.57 -1.56
CA SER A 34 7.77 -0.36 -2.82
C SER A 34 9.17 -0.95 -2.72
N LEU A 35 9.52 -1.85 -3.64
CA LEU A 35 10.84 -2.47 -3.68
C LEU A 35 11.81 -1.53 -4.41
N GLY A 36 12.78 -0.98 -3.68
CA GLY A 36 13.81 -0.11 -4.26
C GLY A 36 13.27 1.19 -4.87
N GLY A 37 12.08 1.64 -4.47
CA GLY A 37 11.44 2.85 -5.00
C GLY A 37 10.91 2.73 -6.44
N GLN A 38 10.77 1.51 -6.96
CA GLN A 38 10.30 1.26 -8.33
C GLN A 38 8.77 1.31 -8.40
N GLY A 39 8.24 2.52 -8.60
CA GLY A 39 6.84 2.87 -8.40
C GLY A 39 6.47 2.95 -6.92
N GLN A 40 5.26 3.40 -6.60
CA GLN A 40 4.85 3.67 -5.22
C GLN A 40 3.35 3.43 -5.03
N TYR A 41 2.95 3.14 -3.79
CA TYR A 41 1.56 3.13 -3.36
C TYR A 41 1.13 4.52 -2.85
N ASN A 42 -0.12 4.92 -3.11
CA ASN A 42 -0.70 6.11 -2.47
C ASN A 42 -1.23 5.77 -1.07
N HIS A 43 -1.81 4.58 -0.90
CA HIS A 43 -2.42 4.10 0.34
C HIS A 43 -2.18 2.61 0.57
N VAL A 44 -2.47 2.13 1.79
CA VAL A 44 -2.41 0.70 2.12
C VAL A 44 -3.69 0.02 1.65
N ILE A 45 -4.85 0.53 2.09
CA ILE A 45 -6.19 -0.02 1.80
C ILE A 45 -7.20 1.11 1.57
N ASN A 46 -7.97 1.04 0.48
CA ASN A 46 -8.85 2.14 0.05
C ASN A 46 -8.09 3.49 0.12
N ASP A 47 -8.59 4.46 0.87
CA ASP A 47 -7.96 5.77 1.11
C ASP A 47 -7.17 5.84 2.44
N THR A 48 -6.92 4.70 3.09
CA THR A 48 -6.31 4.58 4.43
C THR A 48 -4.88 4.06 4.39
N GLY A 49 -4.03 4.65 5.23
CA GLY A 49 -2.61 4.34 5.35
C GLY A 49 -1.75 5.30 4.52
N SER A 50 -0.54 5.55 5.02
CA SER A 50 0.42 6.45 4.36
C SER A 50 0.88 5.88 3.01
N PRO A 51 1.28 6.73 2.06
CA PRO A 51 1.95 6.27 0.84
C PRO A 51 3.29 5.63 1.17
N THR A 52 3.76 4.75 0.29
CA THR A 52 5.18 4.40 0.29
C THR A 52 6.00 5.54 -0.28
N SER A 53 7.25 5.69 0.18
CA SER A 53 8.15 6.74 -0.29
C SER A 53 9.61 6.31 -0.20
N GLY A 54 10.47 7.03 -0.91
CA GLY A 54 11.90 6.74 -0.96
C GLY A 54 12.24 5.39 -1.64
N THR A 55 13.48 4.96 -1.44
CA THR A 55 14.08 3.75 -2.05
C THR A 55 14.42 2.66 -1.04
N GLU A 56 14.37 2.97 0.25
CA GLU A 56 14.83 2.11 1.35
C GLU A 56 13.91 0.91 1.64
N THR A 57 12.89 0.69 0.81
CA THR A 57 11.96 -0.45 0.93
C THR A 57 11.29 -0.51 2.31
N VAL A 58 10.88 0.64 2.83
CA VAL A 58 10.21 0.75 4.13
C VAL A 58 8.71 0.45 3.94
N PRO A 59 8.14 -0.50 4.72
CA PRO A 59 6.72 -0.79 4.65
C PRO A 59 5.85 0.36 5.16
N SER A 60 4.77 0.65 4.44
CA SER A 60 3.63 1.40 4.99
C SER A 60 2.61 0.42 5.56
N GLN A 61 2.00 0.76 6.70
CA GLN A 61 1.21 -0.17 7.50
C GLN A 61 -0.13 0.41 7.93
N VAL A 62 -1.13 -0.46 8.03
CA VAL A 62 -2.41 -0.22 8.72
C VAL A 62 -2.64 -1.40 9.66
N VAL A 63 -2.59 -1.15 10.97
CA VAL A 63 -2.69 -2.20 12.00
C VAL A 63 -4.10 -2.81 12.05
N SER A 64 -5.14 -2.05 11.72
CA SER A 64 -6.53 -2.54 11.71
C SER A 64 -7.38 -1.78 10.71
N PHE A 65 -8.29 -2.48 10.05
CA PHE A 65 -9.27 -1.95 9.10
C PHE A 65 -10.52 -2.87 9.07
N PRO A 66 -11.71 -2.42 8.65
CA PRO A 66 -12.14 -1.04 8.72
C PRO A 66 -12.18 -0.61 10.19
#